data_AF-A0A015K513-F1
#
_entry.id   AF-A0A015K513-F1
#
_cell.length_a   1.000
_cell.length_b   1.000
_cell.length_c   1.000
_cell.angle_alpha   90.00
_cell.angle_beta   90.00
_cell.angle_gamma   90.00
#
_symmetry.space_group_name_H-M   'P 1'
#
loop_
_entity.id
_entity.type
_entity.pdbx_description
1 polymer ?
#
loop_
_entity_poly.entity_id
_entity_poly.type
_entity_poly.pdbx_seq_one_letter_code
_entity_poly.pdbx_strand_id
1 'polypeptide(L)' 'MSIVGMIMWELTTGCKPFANVEHDTHLVYKIFDGERPEITEDTSECYANLMKRCWDANPKKKTSYNRNS' A
#
# COMPACT_ATOMS: atom_id res chain seq x y z
N MET A 1 7.34 -2.94 -4.48
CA MET A 1 6.65 -1.86 -3.73
C MET A 1 6.42 -0.66 -4.65
N SER A 2 5.31 0.06 -4.53
CA SER A 2 5.11 1.38 -5.16
C SER A 2 5.04 2.42 -4.06
N ILE A 3 5.89 3.45 -4.10
CA ILE A 3 5.85 4.57 -3.16
C ILE A 3 4.45 5.21 -3.08
N VAL A 4 3.72 5.19 -4.20
CA VAL A 4 2.35 5.71 -4.33
C VAL A 4 1.37 5.01 -3.38
N GLY A 5 1.50 3.70 -3.17
CA GLY A 5 0.59 2.96 -2.29
C GLY A 5 0.81 3.27 -0.82
N MET A 6 2.06 3.55 -0.40
CA MET A 6 2.38 3.96 0.98
C MET A 6 1.91 5.39 1.24
N ILE A 7 2.12 6.31 0.29
CA ILE A 7 1.65 7.70 0.39
C ILE A 7 0.11 7.75 0.44
N MET A 8 -0.58 6.98 -0.41
CA MET A 8 -2.04 6.91 -0.36
C MET A 8 -2.55 6.39 0.99
N TRP A 9 -1.90 5.38 1.56
CA TRP A 9 -2.27 4.84 2.87
C TRP A 9 -2.06 5.87 3.99
N GLU A 10 -0.96 6.62 3.95
CA GLU A 10 -0.70 7.70 4.90
C GLU A 10 -1.74 8.82 4.77
N LEU A 11 -2.16 9.16 3.55
CA LEU A 11 -3.20 10.17 3.31
C LEU A 11 -4.59 9.71 3.79
N THR A 12 -4.93 8.42 3.65
CA THR A 12 -6.25 7.92 4.08
C THR A 12 -6.34 7.75 5.59
N THR A 13 -5.25 7.34 6.24
CA THR A 13 -5.24 7.07 7.69
C THR A 13 -4.77 8.26 8.52
N GLY A 14 -4.08 9.23 7.90
CA GLY A 14 -3.38 10.31 8.60
C GLY A 14 -2.24 9.81 9.49
N CYS A 15 -1.89 8.52 9.40
CA CYS A 15 -0.91 7.85 10.25
C CYS A 15 0.29 7.41 9.42
N LYS A 16 1.46 7.34 10.05
CA LYS A 16 2.65 6.79 9.40
C LYS A 16 2.47 5.27 9.21
N PRO A 17 2.74 4.72 8.02
CA PRO A 17 2.70 3.27 7.82
C PRO A 17 3.67 2.58 8.78
N PHE A 18 3.19 1.55 9.47
CA PHE A 18 3.93 0.84 10.52
C PHE A 18 4.37 1.71 11.70
N ALA A 19 3.60 2.76 12.06
CA ALA A 19 3.87 3.59 13.24
C ALA A 19 4.02 2.77 14.54
N ASN A 20 3.34 1.63 14.63
CA ASN A 20 3.36 0.73 15.79
C ASN A 20 4.47 -0.33 15.74
N VAL A 21 5.34 -0.33 14.72
CA VAL A 21 6.42 -1.31 14.57
C VAL A 21 7.76 -0.59 14.66
N GLU A 22 8.71 -1.19 15.37
CA GLU A 22 10.09 -0.70 15.37
C GLU A 22 10.63 -0.71 13.94
N HIS A 23 11.24 0.41 13.53
CA HIS A 23 11.76 0.58 12.18
C HIS A 23 13.14 -0.06 12.06
N ASP A 24 13.19 -1.36 12.30
CA ASP A 24 14.40 -2.18 12.26
C ASP A 24 14.54 -2.89 10.90
N THR A 25 15.64 -3.63 10.74
CA THR A 25 15.86 -4.45 9.54
C THR A 25 14.82 -5.56 9.40
N HIS A 26 14.21 -6.00 10.49
CA HIS A 26 13.17 -7.03 10.47
C HIS A 26 11.89 -6.52 9.78
N LEU A 27 11.48 -5.27 10.04
CA LEU A 27 10.39 -4.62 9.31
C LEU A 27 10.71 -4.50 7.81
N VAL A 28 11.96 -4.21 7.46
CA VAL A 28 12.39 -4.16 6.05
C VAL A 28 12.21 -5.54 5.40
N TYR A 29 12.67 -6.62 6.03
CA TYR A 29 12.49 -7.99 5.52
C TYR A 29 11.02 -8.36 5.36
N LYS A 30 10.18 -8.05 6.35
CA LYS A 30 8.73 -8.25 6.28
C LYS A 30 8.08 -7.56 5.09
N ILE A 31 8.45 -6.29 4.86
CA ILE A 31 7.96 -5.52 3.70
C ILE A 31 8.42 -6.17 2.38
N PHE A 32 9.67 -6.63 2.33
CA PHE A 32 10.23 -7.37 1.19
C PHE A 32 9.48 -8.67 0.93
N ASP A 33 9.14 -9.41 1.98
CA ASP A 33 8.38 -10.66 1.93
C ASP A 33 6.91 -10.46 1.53
N GLY A 34 6.43 -9.22 1.54
CA GLY A 34 5.10 -8.88 1.07
C GLY A 34 4.16 -8.32 2.12
N GLU A 35 4.64 -8.10 3.36
CA GLU A 35 3.84 -7.47 4.41
C GLU A 35 3.38 -6.07 3.96
N ARG A 36 2.10 -5.78 4.18
CA ARG A 36 1.46 -4.51 3.81
C ARG A 36 0.75 -3.94 5.04
N PRO A 37 0.70 -2.59 5.15
CA PRO A 37 -0.04 -1.98 6.23
C PRO A 37 -1.54 -2.30 6.08
N GLU A 38 -2.21 -2.47 7.22
CA GLU A 38 -3.61 -2.86 7.28
C GLU A 38 -4.50 -1.78 6.67
N ILE A 39 -5.41 -2.15 5.76
CA ILE A 39 -6.42 -1.23 5.25
C ILE A 39 -7.55 -1.22 6.27
N THR A 40 -7.73 -0.11 6.97
CA THR A 40 -8.82 0.07 7.94
C THR A 40 -10.17 0.13 7.23
N GLU A 41 -11.24 -0.29 7.91
CA GLU A 41 -12.61 -0.24 7.38
C GLU A 41 -13.10 1.19 7.07
N ASP A 42 -12.48 2.20 7.70
CA ASP A 42 -12.70 3.62 7.40
C ASP A 42 -12.20 4.03 6.00
N THR A 43 -11.32 3.22 5.40
CA THR A 43 -10.82 3.48 4.06
C THR A 43 -11.87 3.12 3.02
N SER A 44 -12.34 4.11 2.25
CA SER A 44 -13.32 3.87 1.19
C SER A 44 -12.83 2.80 0.21
N GLU A 45 -13.74 1.96 -0.26
CA GLU A 45 -13.44 0.81 -1.12
C GLU A 45 -12.63 1.18 -2.37
N CYS A 46 -12.88 2.36 -2.95
CA CYS A 46 -12.09 2.91 -4.07
C CYS A 46 -10.60 3.04 -3.73
N TYR A 47 -10.26 3.58 -2.56
CA TYR A 47 -8.88 3.72 -2.11
C TYR A 47 -8.28 2.36 -1.75
N ALA A 48 -9.05 1.49 -1.08
CA ALA A 48 -8.61 0.14 -0.76
C ALA A 48 -8.25 -0.68 -2.02
N ASN A 49 -9.08 -0.61 -3.06
CA ASN A 49 -8.85 -1.28 -4.34
C ASN A 49 -7.63 -0.67 -5.06
N LEU A 50 -7.48 0.66 -5.04
CA LEU A 50 -6.32 1.34 -5.61
C LEU A 50 -5.00 0.95 -4.91
N MET A 51 -5.00 0.88 -3.58
CA MET A 51 -3.86 0.41 -2.79
C MET A 51 -3.51 -1.05 -3.12
N LYS A 52 -4.51 -1.93 -3.16
CA LYS A 52 -4.33 -3.34 -3.57
C LYS A 52 -3.71 -3.46 -4.96
N ARG A 53 -4.14 -2.64 -5.93
CA ARG A 53 -3.54 -2.59 -7.28
C ARG A 53 -2.10 -2.08 -7.27
N CYS A 54 -1.78 -1.08 -6.45
CA CYS A 54 -0.42 -0.57 -6.30
C CYS A 54 0.54 -1.58 -5.62
N TRP A 55 -0.02 -2.48 -4.81
CA TRP A 55 0.69 -3.52 -4.07
C TRP A 55 0.77 -4.86 -4.80
N ASP A 56 0.05 -5.02 -5.91
CA ASP A 56 0.06 -6.24 -6.72
C ASP A 56 1.50 -6.55 -7.18
N ALA A 57 1.92 -7.79 -6.96
CA ALA A 57 3.26 -8.28 -7.30
C ALA A 57 3.50 -8.27 -8.82
N ASN A 58 2.42 -8.31 -9.61
CA ASN A 58 2.52 -8.26 -11.07
C ASN A 58 2.68 -6.82 -11.55
N PRO A 59 3.85 -6.43 -12.09
CA PRO A 59 4.10 -5.07 -12.57
C PRO A 59 3.10 -4.65 -13.65
N LYS A 60 2.54 -5.57 -14.44
CA LYS A 60 1.54 -5.28 -15.47
C LYS A 60 0.18 -4.85 -14.89
N LYS A 61 -0.20 -5.37 -13.72
CA LYS A 61 -1.42 -4.98 -12.99
C LYS A 61 -1.21 -3.70 -12.18
N LYS A 62 0.03 -3.48 -11.75
CA LYS A 62 0.48 -2.31 -10.99
C LYS A 62 0.47 -1.01 -11.80
N THR A 63 0.79 -1.07 -13.09
CA THR A 63 0.87 0.12 -13.98
C THR A 63 -0.33 0.29 -14.90
N SER A 64 -1.38 -0.52 -14.77
CA SER A 64 -2.57 -0.37 -15.59
C SER A 64 -3.43 0.80 -15.11
N TYR A 65 -2.96 2.04 -15.28
CA TYR A 65 -3.88 3.17 -15.45
C TYR A 65 -4.53 3.00 -16.82
N ASN A 66 -5.43 2.01 -16.95
CA ASN A 66 -6.20 1.88 -18.17
C ASN A 66 -7.22 3.02 -18.19
N ARG A 67 -6.82 4.14 -18.80
CA ARG A 67 -7.71 5.20 -19.23
C ARG A 67 -8.48 4.65 -20.43
N ASN A 68 -9.43 3.74 -20.18
CA ASN A 68 -10.44 3.43 -21.18
C ASN A 68 -11.48 4.53 -21.09
N SER A 69 -11.31 5.49 -22.00
CA SER A 69 -12.36 6.39 -22.47
C SER A 69 -13.52 5.62 -23.08
#